data_AF-A0AAN8FC40-F1
#
_entry.id   AF-A0AAN8FC40-F1
#
_cell.length_a   1.000
_cell.length_b   1.000
_cell.length_c   1.000
_cell.angle_alpha   90.00
_cell.angle_beta   90.00
_cell.angle_gamma   90.00
#
_symmetry.space_group_name_H-M   'P 1'
#
loop_
_entity.id
_entity.type
_entity.pdbx_description
1 polymer ?
#
loop_
_entity_poly.entity_id
_entity_poly.type
_entity_poly.pdbx_seq_one_letter_code
_entity_poly.pdbx_strand_id
1 'polypeptide(L)'
;MGALDRQLELTDLGRILARLPIEPLLGKTIVMGVAFGVGTLMCDIAASSSFSSPFVPRERTHTRLNSAQRSFAGDRWSDHVAL
;
A
#
# COMPACT_ATOMS: atom_id res chain seq x y z
N MET A 1 5.70 -10.56 8.73
CA MET A 1 6.37 -10.25 7.44
C MET A 1 6.71 -11.47 6.60
N GLY A 2 7.18 -12.59 7.17
CA GLY A 2 7.49 -13.81 6.39
C GLY A 2 8.77 -13.71 5.56
N ALA A 3 9.59 -12.69 5.83
CA ALA A 3 10.91 -12.50 5.23
C ALA A 3 11.99 -13.37 5.90
N LEU A 4 11.78 -13.75 7.16
CA LEU A 4 12.65 -14.64 7.93
C LEU A 4 11.88 -15.90 8.34
N ASP A 5 12.56 -17.03 8.41
CA ASP A 5 12.03 -18.27 8.96
C ASP A 5 12.24 -18.36 10.50
N ARG A 6 12.02 -19.54 11.07
CA ARG A 6 12.16 -19.76 12.53
C ARG A 6 13.61 -19.75 13.00
N GLN A 7 14.56 -19.90 12.09
CA GLN A 7 16.00 -19.89 12.32
C GLN A 7 16.61 -18.51 12.07
N LEU A 8 15.78 -17.50 11.75
CA LEU A 8 16.20 -16.14 11.37
C LEU A 8 16.95 -16.07 10.03
N GLU A 9 16.80 -17.09 9.19
CA GLU A 9 17.34 -17.11 7.84
C GLU A 9 16.37 -16.47 6.84
N LEU A 10 16.92 -15.88 5.77
CA LEU A 10 16.11 -15.27 4.71
C LEU A 10 15.30 -16.32 3.95
N THR A 11 13.98 -16.14 3.93
CA THR A 11 13.08 -16.88 3.04
C THR A 11 13.26 -16.42 1.59
N ASP A 12 12.68 -17.15 0.63
CA ASP A 12 12.69 -16.70 -0.78
C ASP A 12 12.04 -15.32 -0.96
N LEU A 13 10.94 -15.07 -0.25
CA LEU A 13 10.34 -13.74 -0.18
C LEU A 13 11.32 -12.73 0.42
N GLY A 14 11.98 -13.08 1.54
CA GLY A 14 12.98 -12.22 2.17
C GLY A 14 14.12 -11.83 1.24
N ARG A 15 14.62 -12.76 0.43
CA ARG A 15 15.68 -12.50 -0.57
C ARG A 15 15.24 -11.51 -1.65
N ILE A 16 13.98 -11.59 -2.09
CA ILE A 16 13.40 -10.60 -3.02
C ILE A 16 13.32 -9.24 -2.34
N LEU A 17 12.74 -9.17 -1.14
CA LEU A 17 12.56 -7.93 -0.40
C LEU A 17 13.90 -7.23 -0.09
N ALA A 18 14.94 -8.00 0.26
CA ALA A 18 16.28 -7.47 0.53
C ALA A 18 16.95 -6.77 -0.66
N ARG A 19 16.46 -7.00 -1.89
CA ARG A 19 16.96 -6.36 -3.12
C ARG A 19 16.18 -5.11 -3.52
N LEU A 20 15.04 -4.84 -2.89
CA LEU A 20 14.19 -3.71 -3.23
C LEU A 20 14.58 -2.46 -2.40
N PRO A 21 14.75 -1.28 -3.01
CA PRO A 21 15.12 -0.05 -2.30
C PRO A 21 13.89 0.64 -1.68
N ILE A 22 13.02 -0.12 -1.03
CA ILE A 22 11.79 0.36 -0.39
C ILE A 22 11.56 -0.38 0.93
N GLU A 23 10.66 0.13 1.77
CA GLU A 23 10.31 -0.53 3.02
C GLU A 23 9.78 -1.95 2.75
N PRO A 24 10.25 -2.99 3.48
CA PRO A 24 9.88 -4.37 3.21
C PRO A 24 8.36 -4.61 3.18
N LEU A 25 7.57 -3.87 3.98
CA LEU A 25 6.12 -4.00 4.01
C LEU A 25 5.48 -3.62 2.67
N LEU A 26 5.91 -2.48 2.11
CA LEU A 26 5.47 -2.01 0.80
C LEU A 26 5.94 -2.94 -0.32
N GLY A 27 7.20 -3.38 -0.25
CA GLY A 27 7.75 -4.36 -1.19
C GLY A 27 6.95 -5.66 -1.19
N LYS A 28 6.52 -6.13 -0.01
CA LYS A 28 5.69 -7.31 0.11
C LYS A 28 4.32 -7.12 -0.53
N THR A 29 3.68 -5.97 -0.33
CA THR A 29 2.39 -5.63 -0.97
C THR A 29 2.50 -5.70 -2.49
N ILE A 30 3.56 -5.12 -3.07
CA ILE A 30 3.79 -5.14 -4.52
C ILE A 30 4.05 -6.57 -5.02
N VAL A 31 4.93 -7.33 -4.36
CA VAL A 31 5.27 -8.71 -4.75
C VAL A 31 4.03 -9.61 -4.74
N MET A 32 3.19 -9.50 -3.70
CA MET A 32 1.92 -10.26 -3.63
C MET A 32 0.94 -9.80 -4.71
N GLY A 33 0.87 -8.50 -4.99
CA GLY A 33 0.04 -7.95 -6.07
C GLY A 33 0.37 -8.52 -7.44
N VAL A 34 1.66 -8.60 -7.77
CA VAL A 34 2.13 -9.23 -9.02
C VAL A 34 1.76 -10.71 -9.05
N ALA A 35 1.95 -11.44 -7.95
CA ALA A 35 1.60 -12.86 -7.87
C ALA A 35 0.11 -13.13 -8.08
N PHE A 36 -0.77 -12.19 -7.70
CA PHE A 36 -2.22 -12.27 -7.91
C PHE A 36 -2.72 -11.56 -9.17
N GLY A 37 -1.84 -11.06 -10.04
CA GLY A 37 -2.23 -10.40 -11.29
C GLY A 37 -2.81 -8.99 -11.12
N VAL A 38 -2.66 -8.37 -9.95
CA VAL A 38 -3.13 -7.01 -9.61
C VAL A 38 -1.95 -6.08 -9.26
N GLY A 39 -0.80 -6.30 -9.89
CA GLY A 39 0.45 -5.59 -9.60
C GLY A 39 0.34 -4.07 -9.67
N THR A 40 -0.30 -3.54 -10.72
CA THR A 40 -0.49 -2.08 -10.90
C THR A 40 -1.26 -1.47 -9.74
N LEU A 41 -2.42 -2.04 -9.38
CA LEU A 41 -3.23 -1.56 -8.25
C LEU A 41 -2.44 -1.59 -6.95
N MET A 42 -1.65 -2.64 -6.71
CA MET A 42 -0.84 -2.75 -5.49
C MET A 42 0.34 -1.77 -5.48
N CYS A 43 0.88 -1.39 -6.64
CA CYS A 43 1.84 -0.30 -6.74
C CYS A 43 1.21 1.05 -6.36
N ASP A 44 -0.01 1.34 -6.84
CA ASP A 44 -0.73 2.57 -6.50
C ASP A 44 -1.03 2.63 -5.00
N ILE A 45 -1.50 1.52 -4.42
CA ILE A 45 -1.73 1.42 -2.96
C ILE A 45 -0.43 1.60 -2.18
N ALA A 46 0.68 0.97 -2.60
CA ALA A 46 1.97 1.11 -1.94
C ALA A 46 2.50 2.55 -2.01
N ALA A 47 2.35 3.22 -3.16
CA ALA A 47 2.71 4.63 -3.32
C ALA A 47 1.84 5.53 -2.42
N SER A 48 0.51 5.33 -2.42
CA SER A 48 -0.42 6.10 -1.59
C SER A 48 -0.16 5.96 -0.09
N SER A 49 0.44 4.84 0.34
CA SER A 49 0.82 4.58 1.73
C SER A 49 2.20 5.13 2.09
N SER A 50 3.04 5.43 1.09
CA SER A 50 4.38 5.98 1.26
C SER A 50 4.40 7.51 1.31
N PHE A 51 3.36 8.15 0.76
CA PHE A 51 3.26 9.59 0.61
C PHE A 51 1.95 10.11 1.18
N SER A 52 1.88 11.42 1.39
CA SER A 52 0.64 12.07 1.82
C SER A 52 -0.47 11.86 0.78
N SER A 53 -1.70 11.72 1.27
CA SER A 53 -2.89 11.62 0.41
C SER A 53 -2.96 12.81 -0.58
N PRO A 54 -3.34 12.57 -1.85
CA PRO A 54 -3.60 13.64 -2.82
C PRO A 54 -4.81 14.50 -2.44
N PHE A 55 -5.65 14.06 -1.49
CA PHE A 55 -6.76 14.85 -0.99
C PHE A 55 -6.27 15.97 -0.07
N VAL A 56 -6.22 17.19 -0.61
CA VAL A 56 -5.83 18.39 0.14
C VAL A 56 -7.03 18.91 0.97
N PRO A 57 -6.94 18.95 2.32
CA PRO A 57 -7.98 19.55 3.15
C PRO A 57 -8.06 21.06 2.92
N ARG A 58 -9.29 21.62 2.91
CA ARG A 58 -9.49 23.09 2.82
C ARG A 58 -9.06 23.81 4.10
N GLU A 59 -9.10 23.12 5.25
CA GLU A 59 -8.69 23.62 6.55
C GLU A 59 -7.78 22.60 7.23
N ARG A 60 -6.73 23.06 7.91
CA ARG A 60 -5.70 22.19 8.53
C ARG A 60 -6.28 21.21 9.56
N THR A 61 -7.40 21.55 10.18
CA THR A 61 -8.04 20.73 11.22
C THR A 61 -8.95 19.64 10.63
N HIS A 62 -9.25 19.68 9.33
CA HIS A 62 -10.21 18.79 8.71
C HIS A 62 -9.52 17.51 8.21
N THR A 63 -9.42 16.50 9.06
CA THR A 63 -8.83 15.21 8.72
C THR A 63 -9.79 14.27 7.98
N ARG A 64 -11.09 14.60 7.94
CA ARG A 64 -12.12 13.77 7.29
C ARG A 64 -12.29 14.14 5.83
N LEU A 65 -12.40 13.13 4.98
CA LEU A 65 -12.77 13.30 3.56
C LEU A 65 -14.16 13.94 3.43
N ASN A 66 -14.31 14.85 2.48
CA ASN A 66 -15.63 15.40 2.11
C ASN A 66 -16.49 14.31 1.40
N SER A 67 -17.77 14.60 1.16
CA SER A 67 -18.69 13.62 0.54
C SER A 67 -18.25 13.22 -0.88
N ALA A 68 -17.72 14.17 -1.66
CA ALA A 68 -17.22 13.91 -3.01
C ALA A 68 -15.98 12.99 -2.98
N GLN A 69 -15.05 13.20 -2.05
CA GLN A 69 -13.86 12.36 -1.87
C GLN A 69 -14.25 10.95 -1.42
N ARG A 70 -15.22 10.82 -0.49
CA ARG A 70 -15.74 9.52 -0.08
C ARG A 70 -16.42 8.76 -1.22
N SER A 71 -16.98 9.46 -2.21
CA SER A 71 -17.64 8.80 -3.34
C SER A 71 -16.68 8.02 -4.25
N PHE A 72 -15.36 8.30 -4.23
CA PHE A 72 -14.38 7.55 -5.01
C PHE A 72 -14.25 6.09 -4.57
N ALA A 73 -14.55 5.78 -3.31
CA ALA A 73 -14.57 4.40 -2.82
C ALA A 73 -15.73 3.57 -3.44
N GLY A 74 -16.77 4.24 -3.97
CA GLY A 74 -18.02 3.61 -4.39
C GLY A 74 -18.62 2.79 -3.23
N ASP A 75 -19.00 1.55 -3.52
CA ASP A 75 -19.50 0.59 -2.52
C ASP A 75 -18.38 -0.23 -1.86
N ARG A 76 -17.11 0.06 -2.18
CA ARG A 76 -15.95 -0.60 -1.60
C ARG A 76 -15.52 0.24 -0.39
N TRP A 77 -15.85 -0.21 0.81
CA TRP A 77 -15.54 0.48 2.08
C TRP A 77 -14.03 0.49 2.40
N SER A 78 -13.23 1.11 1.55
CA SER A 78 -11.76 1.12 1.62
C SER A 78 -11.18 2.45 1.15
N ASP A 79 -10.41 3.10 2.03
CA ASP A 79 -9.72 4.36 1.69
C ASP A 79 -8.63 4.14 0.64
N HIS A 80 -7.99 2.97 0.61
CA HIS A 80 -6.99 2.62 -0.42
C HIS A 80 -7.58 2.51 -1.82
N VAL A 81 -8.90 2.27 -1.94
CA VAL A 81 -9.61 2.27 -3.22
C VAL A 81 -10.13 3.67 -3.57
N ALA A 82 -10.38 4.49 -2.54
CA ALA A 82 -10.81 5.87 -2.72
C ALA A 82 -9.68 6.80 -3.18
N LEU A 83 -8.43 6.42 -2.90
CA LEU A 83 -7.20 7.11 -3.29
C LEU A 83 -6.85 6.88 -4.76
#